data_AF-A0A7V8U8J6-F1
#
_entry.id   AF-A0A7V8U8J6-F1
#
_cell.length_a   1.000
_cell.length_b   1.000
_cell.length_c   1.000
_cell.angle_alpha   90.00
_cell.angle_beta   90.00
_cell.angle_gamma   90.00
#
_symmetry.space_group_name_H-M   'P 1'
#
loop_
_entity.id
_entity.type
_entity.pdbx_description
1 polymer ?
#
loop_
_entity_poly.entity_id
_entity_poly.type
_entity_poly.pdbx_seq_one_letter_code
_entity_poly.pdbx_strand_id
1 'polypeptide(L)'
;MTMREFLRSPSGVGSAFPASAALVRAALDPVDFSAARLVVEFGPGEGPFTRELLRRMPAGSTLLTIDTSHRFTRYLQESLPDPRLHAVTGSAASLNVILRRLGLGPVDRIVTGIPFSTIAPDLGARILDSSVEALGEQGQIIAYQMRDAVAPLLAARFAEVRTARIWRNMPPCRIYWASGRSG
;
A
#
# COMPACT_ATOMS: atom_id res chain seq x y z
N MET A 1 -2.02 21.90 -4.55
CA MET A 1 -2.68 21.85 -3.23
C MET A 1 -1.60 21.88 -2.16
N THR A 2 -1.57 22.92 -1.34
CA THR A 2 -0.45 23.18 -0.41
C THR A 2 -0.76 22.52 0.94
N MET A 3 0.26 22.00 1.64
CA MET A 3 0.15 21.28 2.93
C MET A 3 -0.67 22.00 4.03
N ARG A 4 -0.94 23.30 3.86
CA ARG A 4 -1.75 24.14 4.77
C ARG A 4 -3.27 23.97 4.62
N GLU A 5 -3.78 23.50 3.48
CA GLU A 5 -5.24 23.36 3.27
C GLU A 5 -5.80 22.08 3.91
N PHE A 6 -4.98 21.04 4.07
CA PHE A 6 -5.40 19.75 4.63
C PHE A 6 -5.59 19.76 6.17
N LEU A 7 -4.93 20.71 6.86
CA LEU A 7 -5.01 20.85 8.32
C LEU A 7 -6.34 21.45 8.81
N ARG A 8 -7.20 21.96 7.92
CA ARG A 8 -8.40 22.73 8.30
C ARG A 8 -9.71 21.92 8.35
N SER A 9 -9.73 20.67 7.90
CA SER A 9 -10.95 19.85 7.91
C SER A 9 -10.64 18.35 8.16
N PRO A 10 -10.57 17.88 9.42
CA PRO A 10 -10.38 16.46 9.71
C PRO A 10 -11.65 15.61 9.54
N SER A 11 -12.80 16.21 9.21
CA SER A 11 -14.13 15.59 9.35
C SER A 11 -14.87 15.28 8.04
N GLY A 12 -14.21 15.40 6.88
CA GLY A 12 -14.83 15.04 5.60
C GLY A 12 -13.78 14.73 4.55
N VAL A 13 -13.85 13.51 3.99
CA VAL A 13 -12.93 12.89 3.01
C VAL A 13 -11.70 12.24 3.67
N GLY A 14 -11.61 10.92 3.50
CA GLY A 14 -10.67 10.04 4.18
C GLY A 14 -9.21 10.50 4.14
N SER A 15 -8.66 10.61 5.34
CA SER A 15 -7.26 10.58 5.78
C SER A 15 -6.24 9.95 4.81
N ALA A 16 -5.95 10.59 3.68
CA ALA A 16 -4.71 10.38 2.94
C ALA A 16 -3.81 11.61 3.18
N PHE A 17 -2.89 11.50 4.14
CA PHE A 17 -1.79 12.47 4.20
C PHE A 17 -1.05 12.41 2.87
N PRO A 18 -0.82 13.54 2.16
CA PRO A 18 -0.13 13.51 0.88
C PRO A 18 1.28 12.94 1.10
N ALA A 19 1.54 11.75 0.55
CA ALA A 19 2.84 11.13 0.66
C ALA A 19 3.87 11.98 -0.08
N SER A 20 4.84 12.53 0.65
CA SER A 20 5.92 13.31 0.06
C SER A 20 6.79 12.42 -0.83
N ALA A 21 7.44 13.00 -1.85
CA ALA A 21 8.41 12.26 -2.66
C ALA A 21 9.53 11.64 -1.80
N ALA A 22 9.90 12.29 -0.69
CA ALA A 22 10.86 11.76 0.27
C ALA A 22 10.34 10.51 1.00
N LEU A 23 9.05 10.49 1.38
CA LEU A 23 8.41 9.30 1.97
C LEU A 23 8.38 8.14 0.97
N VAL A 24 7.92 8.41 -0.25
CA VAL A 24 7.80 7.39 -1.29
C VAL A 24 9.16 6.75 -1.57
N ARG A 25 10.20 7.57 -1.77
CA ARG A 25 11.57 7.05 -1.97
C ARG A 25 12.05 6.26 -0.76
N ALA A 26 11.92 6.81 0.44
CA ALA A 26 12.36 6.11 1.64
C ALA A 26 11.70 4.75 1.83
N ALA A 27 10.42 4.61 1.46
CA ALA A 27 9.68 3.37 1.57
C ALA A 27 10.06 2.35 0.48
N LEU A 28 10.34 2.82 -0.74
CA LEU A 28 10.54 1.95 -1.90
C LEU A 28 12.03 1.69 -2.22
N ASP A 29 12.97 2.56 -1.83
CA ASP A 29 14.41 2.42 -2.11
C ASP A 29 15.05 1.16 -1.53
N PRO A 30 14.67 0.69 -0.32
CA PRO A 30 15.23 -0.54 0.25
C PRO A 30 14.68 -1.83 -0.38
N VAL A 31 13.74 -1.73 -1.33
CA VAL A 31 13.00 -2.88 -1.86
C VAL A 31 13.32 -3.08 -3.32
N ASP A 32 13.71 -4.31 -3.67
CA ASP A 32 13.89 -4.69 -5.07
C ASP A 32 12.54 -5.01 -5.74
N PHE A 33 12.23 -4.24 -6.79
CA PHE A 33 11.06 -4.40 -7.65
C PHE A 33 11.44 -4.93 -9.04
N SER A 34 12.73 -5.07 -9.37
CA SER A 34 13.22 -5.40 -10.72
C SER A 34 12.78 -6.79 -11.20
N ALA A 35 12.45 -7.70 -10.27
CA ALA A 35 11.90 -9.02 -10.57
C ALA A 35 10.41 -9.16 -10.19
N ALA A 36 9.74 -8.08 -9.73
CA ALA A 36 8.35 -8.15 -9.30
C ALA A 36 7.42 -8.30 -10.52
N ARG A 37 6.61 -9.36 -10.51
CA ARG A 37 5.59 -9.64 -11.53
C ARG A 37 4.25 -9.07 -11.14
N LEU A 38 3.91 -9.11 -9.85
CA LEU A 38 2.66 -8.58 -9.31
C LEU A 38 2.92 -7.74 -8.06
N VAL A 39 2.58 -6.45 -8.15
CA VAL A 39 2.60 -5.53 -7.01
C VAL A 39 1.16 -5.09 -6.73
N VAL A 40 0.82 -5.03 -5.44
CA VAL A 40 -0.48 -4.54 -4.98
C VAL A 40 -0.27 -3.26 -4.18
N GLU A 41 -1.11 -2.25 -4.42
CA GLU A 41 -1.17 -1.03 -3.63
C GLU A 41 -2.54 -0.88 -2.98
N PHE A 42 -2.58 -0.70 -1.67
CA PHE A 42 -3.81 -0.43 -0.93
C PHE A 42 -3.92 1.06 -0.59
N GLY A 43 -5.06 1.65 -0.94
CA GLY A 43 -5.32 3.07 -0.70
C GLY A 43 -4.39 3.99 -1.50
N PRO A 44 -4.31 3.87 -2.84
CA PRO A 44 -3.40 4.66 -3.68
C PRO A 44 -3.68 6.17 -3.64
N GLY A 45 -4.90 6.60 -3.28
CA GLY A 45 -5.29 8.02 -3.30
C GLY A 45 -5.08 8.64 -4.69
N GLU A 46 -4.31 9.73 -4.75
CA GLU A 46 -3.93 10.38 -6.02
C GLU A 46 -2.67 9.77 -6.69
N GLY A 47 -2.17 8.65 -6.16
CA GLY A 47 -1.12 7.82 -6.76
C GLY A 47 0.34 8.31 -6.64
N PRO A 48 0.79 8.95 -5.54
CA PRO A 48 2.21 9.25 -5.39
C PRO A 48 3.07 7.97 -5.35
N PHE A 49 2.58 6.91 -4.71
CA PHE A 49 3.23 5.60 -4.70
C PHE A 49 2.98 4.85 -6.01
N THR A 50 1.75 4.85 -6.54
CA THR A 50 1.40 4.25 -7.84
C THR A 50 2.38 4.64 -8.95
N ARG A 51 2.64 5.94 -9.13
CA ARG A 51 3.56 6.44 -10.17
C ARG A 51 4.98 5.90 -10.01
N GLU A 52 5.48 5.89 -8.77
CA GLU A 52 6.85 5.45 -8.51
C GLU A 52 6.99 3.93 -8.59
N LEU A 53 5.96 3.18 -8.23
CA LEU A 53 5.90 1.73 -8.44
C LEU A 53 5.97 1.39 -9.93
N LEU A 54 5.12 2.02 -10.76
CA LEU A 54 5.17 1.86 -12.22
C LEU A 54 6.56 2.16 -12.80
N ARG A 55 7.28 3.15 -12.23
CA ARG A 55 8.65 3.48 -12.67
C ARG A 55 9.69 2.41 -12.30
N ARG A 56 9.48 1.69 -11.19
CA ARG A 56 10.44 0.69 -10.65
C ARG A 56 10.17 -0.73 -11.15
N MET A 57 8.94 -1.01 -11.54
CA MET A 57 8.52 -2.35 -11.95
C MET A 57 8.86 -2.63 -13.42
N PRO A 58 9.10 -3.90 -13.80
CA PRO A 58 9.32 -4.31 -15.19
C PRO A 58 8.14 -4.00 -16.11
N ALA A 59 8.39 -3.95 -17.42
CA ALA A 59 7.34 -3.73 -18.42
C ALA A 59 6.29 -4.85 -18.46
N GLY A 60 6.68 -6.10 -18.14
CA GLY A 60 5.79 -7.26 -18.12
C GLY A 60 5.11 -7.54 -16.77
N SER A 61 5.10 -6.57 -15.86
CA SER A 61 4.50 -6.70 -14.53
C SER A 61 3.09 -6.13 -14.48
N THR A 62 2.37 -6.40 -13.39
CA THR A 62 1.05 -5.83 -13.10
C THR A 62 1.07 -5.09 -11.77
N LEU A 63 0.56 -3.86 -11.77
CA LEU A 63 0.27 -3.09 -10.57
C LEU A 63 -1.25 -3.08 -10.33
N LEU A 64 -1.70 -3.76 -9.29
CA LEU A 64 -3.09 -3.76 -8.85
C LEU A 64 -3.28 -2.76 -7.72
N THR A 65 -4.03 -1.70 -7.94
CA THR A 65 -4.40 -0.75 -6.87
C THR A 65 -5.82 -1.01 -6.40
N ILE A 66 -6.04 -1.05 -5.08
CA ILE A 66 -7.37 -1.25 -4.49
C ILE A 66 -7.70 -0.07 -3.56
N ASP A 67 -8.82 0.60 -3.85
CA ASP A 67 -9.36 1.68 -3.02
C ASP A 67 -10.88 1.53 -2.88
N THR A 68 -11.45 1.93 -1.74
CA THR A 68 -12.91 1.94 -1.56
C THR A 68 -13.58 3.10 -2.28
N SER A 69 -12.82 4.14 -2.64
CA SER A 69 -13.30 5.31 -3.38
C SER A 69 -13.23 5.10 -4.88
N HIS A 70 -14.41 4.97 -5.51
CA HIS A 70 -14.52 4.99 -6.97
C HIS A 70 -13.90 6.24 -7.61
N ARG A 71 -13.90 7.38 -6.89
CA ARG A 71 -13.30 8.63 -7.36
C ARG A 71 -11.79 8.48 -7.56
N PHE A 72 -11.08 7.87 -6.60
CA PHE A 72 -9.63 7.71 -6.69
C PHE A 72 -9.25 6.69 -7.77
N THR A 73 -9.96 5.56 -7.84
CA THR A 73 -9.66 4.55 -8.86
C THR A 73 -9.89 5.08 -10.28
N ARG A 74 -10.97 5.84 -10.49
CA ARG A 74 -11.24 6.52 -11.76
C ARG A 74 -10.15 7.55 -12.08
N TYR A 75 -9.77 8.38 -11.11
CA TYR A 75 -8.71 9.36 -11.28
C TYR A 75 -7.38 8.71 -11.70
N LEU A 76 -7.00 7.59 -11.09
CA LEU A 76 -5.77 6.88 -11.47
C LEU A 76 -5.83 6.34 -12.89
N GLN A 77 -6.96 5.75 -13.30
CA GLN A 77 -7.14 5.26 -14.67
C GLN A 77 -7.04 6.38 -15.71
N GLU A 78 -7.63 7.54 -15.43
CA GLU A 78 -7.62 8.68 -16.36
C GLU A 78 -6.26 9.42 -16.37
N SER A 79 -5.60 9.54 -15.22
CA SER A 79 -4.36 10.32 -15.08
C SER A 79 -3.08 9.53 -15.32
N LEU A 80 -3.13 8.19 -15.26
CA LEU A 80 -1.98 7.30 -15.45
C LEU A 80 -2.34 6.20 -16.46
N PRO A 81 -2.36 6.52 -17.77
CA PRO A 81 -2.60 5.53 -18.81
C PRO A 81 -1.35 4.65 -18.97
N ASP A 82 -1.23 3.63 -18.13
CA ASP A 82 -0.19 2.60 -18.17
C ASP A 82 -0.85 1.22 -18.26
N PRO A 83 -0.50 0.38 -19.26
CA PRO A 83 -1.14 -0.92 -19.46
C PRO A 83 -0.92 -1.90 -18.30
N ARG A 84 0.04 -1.64 -17.41
CA ARG A 84 0.31 -2.45 -16.23
C ARG A 84 -0.60 -2.12 -15.06
N LEU A 85 -1.27 -0.96 -15.08
CA LEU A 85 -2.08 -0.45 -13.98
C LEU A 85 -3.52 -0.99 -14.03
N HIS A 86 -3.90 -1.77 -13.02
CA HIS A 86 -5.27 -2.18 -12.77
C HIS A 86 -5.81 -1.50 -11.52
N ALA A 87 -6.60 -0.43 -11.68
CA ALA A 87 -7.27 0.22 -10.55
C ALA A 87 -8.66 -0.38 -10.29
N VAL A 88 -8.87 -0.91 -9.08
CA VAL A 88 -10.09 -1.61 -8.69
C VAL A 88 -10.75 -0.89 -7.51
N THR A 89 -12.04 -0.57 -7.66
CA THR A 89 -12.86 -0.13 -6.53
C THR A 89 -13.26 -1.32 -5.69
N GLY A 90 -12.78 -1.40 -4.45
CA GLY A 90 -13.03 -2.53 -3.56
C GLY A 90 -12.37 -2.38 -2.20
N SER A 91 -12.57 -3.39 -1.35
CA SER A 91 -11.91 -3.47 -0.04
C SER A 91 -10.59 -4.24 -0.17
N ALA A 92 -9.54 -3.74 0.49
CA ALA A 92 -8.29 -4.48 0.64
C ALA A 92 -8.49 -5.84 1.34
N ALA A 93 -9.53 -5.98 2.19
CA ALA A 93 -9.89 -7.26 2.80
C ALA A 93 -10.44 -8.29 1.81
N SER A 94 -10.75 -7.88 0.58
CA SER A 94 -11.22 -8.74 -0.51
C SER A 94 -10.12 -9.06 -1.52
N LEU A 95 -8.84 -8.81 -1.20
CA LEU A 95 -7.71 -9.01 -2.12
C LEU A 95 -7.76 -10.40 -2.79
N ASN A 96 -7.91 -11.49 -2.04
CA ASN A 96 -7.92 -12.84 -2.61
C ASN A 96 -9.08 -13.08 -3.60
N VAL A 97 -10.24 -12.47 -3.37
CA VAL A 97 -11.37 -12.54 -4.32
C VAL A 97 -11.05 -11.76 -5.59
N ILE A 98 -10.47 -10.57 -5.46
CA ILE A 98 -10.08 -9.71 -6.57
C ILE A 98 -9.01 -10.39 -7.42
N LEU A 99 -7.97 -10.96 -6.79
CA LEU A 99 -6.90 -11.70 -7.46
C LEU A 99 -7.45 -12.88 -8.26
N ARG A 100 -8.30 -13.72 -7.66
CA ARG A 100 -8.94 -14.85 -8.35
C ARG A 100 -9.75 -14.40 -9.56
N ARG A 101 -10.54 -13.32 -9.43
CA ARG A 101 -11.35 -12.79 -10.54
C ARG A 101 -10.49 -12.30 -11.70
N LEU A 102 -9.32 -11.74 -11.40
CA LEU A 102 -8.39 -11.21 -12.40
C LEU A 102 -7.39 -12.27 -12.92
N GLY A 103 -7.40 -13.49 -12.37
CA GLY A 103 -6.41 -14.52 -12.70
C GLY A 103 -4.98 -14.12 -12.30
N LEU A 104 -4.83 -13.32 -11.25
CA LEU A 104 -3.55 -12.81 -10.76
C LEU A 104 -3.09 -13.55 -9.51
N GLY A 105 -1.77 -13.68 -9.36
CA GLY A 105 -1.13 -14.26 -8.17
C GLY A 105 0.04 -15.18 -8.55
N PRO A 106 0.93 -15.50 -7.59
CA PRO A 106 1.05 -14.91 -6.25
C PRO A 106 1.52 -13.44 -6.28
N VAL A 107 1.36 -12.72 -5.17
CA VAL A 107 1.79 -11.31 -5.03
C VAL A 107 3.23 -11.22 -4.54
N ASP A 108 4.05 -10.40 -5.19
CA ASP A 108 5.45 -10.23 -4.82
C ASP A 108 5.63 -9.10 -3.78
N ARG A 109 4.89 -8.00 -3.94
CA ARG A 109 4.97 -6.83 -3.04
C ARG A 109 3.60 -6.25 -2.78
N ILE A 110 3.34 -5.88 -1.53
CA ILE A 110 2.15 -5.13 -1.13
C ILE A 110 2.62 -3.81 -0.52
N VAL A 111 2.13 -2.68 -1.03
CA VAL A 111 2.36 -1.36 -0.47
C VAL A 111 1.05 -0.84 0.12
N THR A 112 1.06 -0.35 1.36
CA THR A 112 -0.17 0.12 2.01
C THR A 112 0.02 1.43 2.79
N GLY A 113 -0.85 2.39 2.47
CA GLY A 113 -1.01 3.64 3.20
C GLY A 113 -2.30 3.70 4.04
N ILE A 114 -3.09 2.62 4.09
CA ILE A 114 -4.37 2.63 4.80
C ILE A 114 -4.14 2.84 6.30
N PRO A 115 -4.82 3.77 6.98
CA PRO A 115 -4.57 4.06 8.38
C PRO A 115 -5.09 2.95 9.31
N PHE A 116 -4.21 2.03 9.70
CA PHE A 116 -4.54 0.92 10.61
C PHE A 116 -5.00 1.39 12.00
N SER A 117 -4.67 2.63 12.38
CA SER A 117 -5.09 3.22 13.66
C SER A 117 -6.53 3.73 13.68
N THR A 118 -7.20 3.87 12.53
CA THR A 118 -8.57 4.39 12.45
C THR A 118 -9.56 3.38 11.92
N ILE A 119 -9.11 2.33 11.22
CA ILE A 119 -9.97 1.23 10.83
C ILE A 119 -10.28 0.32 12.02
N ALA A 120 -11.41 -0.39 11.95
CA ALA A 120 -11.78 -1.35 12.98
C ALA A 120 -10.71 -2.46 13.10
N PRO A 121 -10.31 -2.88 14.31
CA PRO A 121 -9.23 -3.86 14.50
C PRO A 121 -9.45 -5.17 13.76
N ASP A 122 -10.69 -5.66 13.71
CA ASP A 122 -11.08 -6.86 12.97
C ASP A 122 -10.88 -6.70 11.46
N LEU A 123 -11.16 -5.52 10.92
CA LEU A 123 -10.91 -5.21 9.51
C LEU A 123 -9.41 -5.13 9.21
N GLY A 124 -8.63 -4.50 10.09
CA GLY A 124 -7.17 -4.46 9.95
C GLY A 124 -6.55 -5.85 9.95
N ALA A 125 -6.98 -6.72 10.87
CA ALA A 125 -6.58 -8.12 10.90
C ALA A 125 -6.92 -8.83 9.59
N ARG A 126 -8.18 -8.75 9.12
CA ARG A 126 -8.61 -9.36 7.86
C ARG A 126 -7.82 -8.88 6.64
N ILE A 127 -7.48 -7.59 6.58
CA ILE A 127 -6.65 -7.04 5.49
C ILE A 127 -5.28 -7.71 5.50
N LEU A 128 -4.63 -7.82 6.67
CA LEU A 128 -3.31 -8.44 6.76
C LEU A 128 -3.35 -9.96 6.59
N ASP A 129 -4.40 -10.65 7.04
CA ASP A 129 -4.59 -12.07 6.78
C ASP A 129 -4.74 -12.34 5.27
N SER A 130 -5.59 -11.56 4.59
CA SER A 130 -5.75 -11.68 3.14
C SER A 130 -4.46 -11.32 2.40
N SER A 131 -3.70 -10.34 2.90
CA SER A 131 -2.40 -9.96 2.35
C SER A 131 -1.39 -11.10 2.48
N VAL A 132 -1.26 -11.68 3.68
CA VAL A 132 -0.38 -12.81 3.92
C VAL A 132 -0.75 -13.94 2.99
N GLU A 133 -2.02 -14.36 2.93
CA GLU A 133 -2.52 -15.42 2.04
C GLU A 133 -2.06 -15.24 0.58
N ALA A 134 -2.19 -14.02 0.06
CA ALA A 134 -1.86 -13.66 -1.31
C ALA A 134 -0.36 -13.61 -1.64
N LEU A 135 0.50 -13.40 -0.65
CA LEU A 135 1.94 -13.24 -0.87
C LEU A 135 2.60 -14.55 -1.30
N GLY A 136 3.49 -14.46 -2.29
CA GLY A 136 4.44 -15.53 -2.59
C GLY A 136 5.45 -15.75 -1.47
N GLU A 137 6.29 -16.77 -1.60
CA GLU A 137 7.30 -17.15 -0.58
C GLU A 137 8.26 -16.00 -0.24
N GLN A 138 8.67 -15.24 -1.26
CA GLN A 138 9.54 -14.06 -1.13
C GLN A 138 8.75 -12.74 -1.08
N GLY A 139 7.46 -12.83 -0.74
CA GLY A 139 6.55 -11.71 -0.67
C GLY A 139 6.86 -10.78 0.49
N GLN A 140 6.65 -9.47 0.28
CA GLN A 140 6.89 -8.45 1.30
C GLN A 140 5.74 -7.44 1.39
N ILE A 141 5.40 -7.01 2.61
CA ILE A 141 4.53 -5.87 2.88
C ILE A 141 5.36 -4.64 3.24
N ILE A 142 5.07 -3.52 2.59
CA ILE A 142 5.62 -2.19 2.88
C ILE A 142 4.46 -1.33 3.38
N ALA A 143 4.47 -0.98 4.66
CA ALA A 143 3.46 -0.12 5.26
C ALA A 143 4.08 1.19 5.72
N TYR A 144 3.39 2.31 5.50
CA TYR A 144 3.78 3.60 6.06
C TYR A 144 2.64 4.18 6.89
N GLN A 145 2.93 4.54 8.14
CA GLN A 145 1.92 4.91 9.14
C GLN A 145 2.41 6.02 10.05
N MET A 146 1.48 6.88 10.48
CA MET A 146 1.75 7.91 11.49
C MET A 146 1.77 7.34 12.90
N ARG A 147 1.04 6.26 13.12
CA ARG A 147 0.92 5.55 14.40
C ARG A 147 1.38 4.10 14.23
N ASP A 148 1.78 3.45 15.31
CA ASP A 148 2.30 2.08 15.33
C ASP A 148 1.23 0.98 15.38
N ALA A 149 -0.06 1.30 15.17
CA ALA A 149 -1.15 0.33 15.22
C ALA A 149 -0.96 -0.89 14.29
N VAL A 150 -0.23 -0.73 13.17
CA VAL A 150 0.09 -1.83 12.25
C VAL A 150 1.20 -2.76 12.78
N ALA A 151 2.07 -2.28 13.66
CA ALA A 151 3.25 -3.00 14.13
C ALA A 151 2.93 -4.35 14.80
N PRO A 152 2.02 -4.45 15.79
CA PRO A 152 1.69 -5.73 16.39
C PRO A 152 1.03 -6.70 15.40
N LEU A 153 0.25 -6.17 14.44
CA LEU A 153 -0.41 -6.99 13.44
C LEU A 153 0.58 -7.62 12.45
N LEU A 154 1.63 -6.87 12.06
CA LEU A 154 2.74 -7.36 11.25
C LEU A 154 3.58 -8.38 12.03
N ALA A 155 3.96 -8.07 13.27
CA ALA A 155 4.76 -8.96 14.10
C ALA A 155 4.08 -10.31 14.38
N ALA A 156 2.74 -10.35 14.41
CA ALA A 156 1.98 -11.59 14.56
C ALA A 156 1.98 -12.49 13.30
N ARG A 157 2.38 -11.97 12.13
CA ARG A 157 2.21 -12.64 10.83
C ARG A 157 3.51 -12.82 10.05
N PHE A 158 4.55 -12.08 10.42
CA PHE A 158 5.84 -12.06 9.73
C PHE A 158 6.97 -12.30 10.74
N ALA A 159 7.91 -13.16 10.35
CA ALA A 159 9.12 -13.47 11.10
C ALA A 159 10.09 -12.28 11.14
N GLU A 160 10.11 -11.47 10.08
CA GLU A 160 10.95 -10.27 10.01
C GLU A 160 10.08 -9.02 9.83
N VAL A 161 10.24 -8.04 10.74
CA VAL A 161 9.63 -6.70 10.62
C VAL A 161 10.70 -5.65 10.85
N ARG A 162 11.15 -5.00 9.78
CA ARG A 162 12.09 -3.88 9.81
C ARG A 162 11.33 -2.56 9.87
N THR A 163 11.88 -1.57 10.58
CA THR A 163 11.23 -0.26 10.70
C THR A 163 12.20 0.90 10.47
N ALA A 164 11.68 2.02 9.97
CA ALA A 164 12.39 3.29 9.86
C ALA A 164 11.46 4.47 10.21
N ARG A 165 12.04 5.62 10.53
CA ARG A 165 11.32 6.88 10.79
C ARG A 165 11.78 7.95 9.82
N ILE A 166 10.84 8.62 9.17
CA ILE A 166 11.10 9.80 8.33
C ILE A 166 10.65 11.05 9.07
N TRP A 167 11.62 11.84 9.53
CA TRP A 167 11.41 13.13 10.22
C TRP A 167 11.12 14.29 9.26
N ARG A 168 11.40 14.10 7.96
CA ARG A 168 11.12 15.10 6.90
C ARG A 168 9.63 15.22 6.55
N ASN A 169 8.78 14.44 7.18
CA ASN A 169 7.33 14.61 7.17
C ASN A 169 6.96 15.09 8.58
N MET A 170 6.29 16.22 8.71
CA MET A 170 5.75 16.69 9.98
C MET A 170 4.25 16.41 9.92
N PRO A 171 3.67 15.46 10.67
CA PRO A 171 4.25 14.61 11.74
C PRO A 171 5.11 13.43 11.22
N PRO A 172 5.97 12.83 12.06
CA PRO A 172 6.89 11.76 11.65
C PRO A 172 6.14 10.52 11.19
N CYS A 173 6.52 10.02 10.02
CA CYS A 173 5.95 8.79 9.45
C CYS A 173 6.89 7.62 9.75
N ARG A 174 6.35 6.48 10.17
CA ARG A 174 7.05 5.21 10.32
C ARG A 174 6.83 4.36 9.08
N ILE A 175 7.90 3.76 8.59
CA ILE A 175 7.85 2.78 7.52
C ILE A 175 8.14 1.41 8.14
N TYR A 176 7.43 0.40 7.66
CA TYR A 176 7.55 -1.00 8.05
C TYR A 176 7.78 -1.82 6.79
N TRP A 177 8.76 -2.73 6.83
CA TRP A 177 8.98 -3.77 5.83
C TRP A 177 8.86 -5.11 6.52
N ALA A 178 7.88 -5.92 6.11
CA ALA A 178 7.59 -7.20 6.74
C ALA A 178 7.66 -8.35 5.73
N SER A 179 8.41 -9.39 6.06
CA SER A 179 8.68 -10.55 5.19
C SER A 179 8.85 -11.84 6.01
N GLY A 180 8.79 -12.98 5.31
CA GLY A 180 8.89 -14.31 5.92
C GLY A 180 7.63 -14.64 6.71
N ARG A 181 6.64 -15.27 6.08
CA ARG A 181 5.35 -15.61 6.70
C ARG A 181 5.62 -16.48 7.94
N SER A 182 5.09 -16.08 9.10
CA SER A 182 5.13 -16.92 10.31
C SER A 182 4.25 -18.14 10.05
N GLY A 183 4.82 -19.34 10.19
CA GLY A 183 4.11 -20.62 10.04
C GLY A 183 3.05 -20.84 11.10
#